data_AF-A0A820LR68-F1
#
_entry.id   AF-A0A820LR68-F1
#
_cell.length_a   1.000
_cell.length_b   1.000
_cell.length_c   1.000
_cell.angle_alpha   90.00
_cell.angle_beta   90.00
_cell.angle_gamma   90.00
#
_symmetry.space_group_name_H-M   'P 1'
#
loop_
_entity.id
_entity.type
_entity.pdbx_description
1 polymer ?
#
loop_
_entity_poly.entity_id
_entity_poly.type
_entity_poly.pdbx_seq_one_letter_code
_entity_poly.pdbx_strand_id
1 'polypeptide(L)'
;MVKCRILNLYGPAETTIDCTYQVVDLQAASLDIPIGVSLPNYYSMVVDEFLQCVTIGQEGELFVGGVGVFAGYLGRDDLTQKALIEINDDLFYRT
;
A
#
# COMPACT_ATOMS: atom_id res chain seq x y z
N MET A 1 9.63 -33.71 -5.55
CA MET A 1 9.59 -32.44 -4.79
C MET A 1 8.33 -31.69 -5.19
N VAL A 2 7.52 -31.25 -4.22
CA VAL A 2 6.38 -30.37 -4.50
C VAL A 2 6.94 -28.96 -4.72
N LYS A 3 6.60 -28.35 -5.86
CA LYS A 3 6.96 -26.95 -6.14
C LYS A 3 5.98 -26.07 -5.37
N CYS A 4 6.48 -25.26 -4.44
CA CYS A 4 5.68 -24.27 -3.73
C CYS A 4 5.93 -22.89 -4.33
N ARG A 5 4.90 -22.03 -4.33
CA ARG A 5 5.03 -20.60 -4.61
C ARG A 5 4.88 -19.85 -3.30
N ILE A 6 5.80 -18.92 -3.04
CA ILE A 6 5.77 -18.05 -1.86
C ILE A 6 5.40 -16.64 -2.34
N LEU A 7 4.49 -16.02 -1.60
CA LEU A 7 4.11 -14.63 -1.80
C LEU A 7 4.42 -13.86 -0.53
N ASN A 8 5.00 -12.68 -0.70
CA ASN A 8 5.03 -11.66 0.35
C ASN A 8 3.82 -10.76 0.15
N LEU A 9 3.05 -10.53 1.20
CA LEU A 9 1.86 -9.69 1.17
C LEU A 9 2.05 -8.54 2.15
N TYR A 10 1.48 -7.39 1.82
CA TYR A 10 1.51 -6.21 2.68
C TYR A 10 0.18 -5.47 2.59
N GLY A 11 -0.35 -5.09 3.75
CA GLY A 11 -1.45 -4.14 3.88
C GLY A 11 -1.69 -3.78 5.35
N PRO A 12 -1.95 -2.50 5.64
CA PRO A 12 -2.54 -2.09 6.91
C PRO A 12 -3.97 -2.63 7.09
N ALA A 13 -4.50 -2.60 8.31
CA ALA A 13 -5.88 -3.00 8.56
C ALA A 13 -6.88 -2.08 7.83
N GLU A 14 -6.51 -0.82 7.68
CA GLU A 14 -7.21 0.25 7.01
C GLU A 14 -7.33 0.05 5.49
N THR A 15 -6.60 -0.92 4.92
CA THR A 15 -6.69 -1.30 3.49
C THR A 15 -7.27 -2.72 3.30
N THR A 16 -7.85 -3.31 4.35
CA THR A 16 -8.48 -4.64 4.36
C THR A 16 -7.49 -5.79 4.12
N ILE A 17 -6.69 -6.08 5.15
CA ILE A 17 -5.73 -7.19 5.21
C ILE A 17 -4.48 -6.95 4.35
N ASP A 18 -4.60 -7.00 3.03
CA ASP A 18 -3.48 -6.88 2.10
C ASP A 18 -3.86 -5.96 0.94
N CYS A 19 -2.93 -5.12 0.49
CA CYS A 19 -3.11 -4.23 -0.67
C CYS A 19 -2.02 -4.37 -1.73
N THR A 20 -0.87 -4.98 -1.39
CA THR A 20 0.19 -5.29 -2.35
C THR A 20 0.68 -6.72 -2.21
N TYR A 21 1.32 -7.25 -3.26
CA TYR A 21 1.94 -8.56 -3.24
C TYR A 21 3.21 -8.63 -4.08
N GLN A 22 4.13 -9.50 -3.66
CA GLN A 22 5.33 -9.89 -4.39
C GLN A 22 5.41 -11.40 -4.51
N VAL A 23 5.62 -11.92 -5.72
CA VAL A 23 5.99 -13.33 -5.91
C VAL A 23 7.48 -13.47 -5.60
N VAL A 24 7.82 -14.29 -4.61
CA VAL A 24 9.22 -14.43 -4.16
C VAL A 24 9.98 -15.33 -5.12
N ASP A 25 11.05 -14.80 -5.72
CA ASP A 25 12.06 -15.61 -6.38
C ASP A 25 13.08 -16.08 -5.35
N LEU A 26 12.97 -17.35 -4.95
CA LEU A 26 13.85 -17.96 -3.95
C LEU A 26 15.31 -18.05 -4.38
N GLN A 27 15.62 -17.95 -5.67
CA GLN A 27 17.00 -17.97 -6.16
C GLN A 27 17.66 -16.59 -6.12
N ALA A 28 16.85 -15.54 -6.20
CA ALA A 28 17.28 -14.14 -6.19
C ALA A 28 16.93 -13.40 -4.89
N ALA A 29 16.37 -14.09 -3.90
CA ALA A 29 15.89 -13.49 -2.67
C ALA A 29 17.03 -12.83 -1.88
N SER A 30 16.94 -11.51 -1.71
CA SER A 30 17.66 -10.75 -0.69
C SER A 30 17.05 -10.96 0.70
N LEU A 31 17.72 -10.47 1.74
CA LEU A 31 17.15 -10.41 3.10
C LEU A 31 15.86 -9.59 3.14
N ASP A 32 15.80 -8.51 2.34
CA ASP A 32 14.61 -7.67 2.21
C ASP A 32 13.83 -8.04 0.94
N ILE A 33 12.63 -8.57 1.11
CA ILE A 33 11.72 -8.90 0.01
C ILE A 33 10.79 -7.70 -0.21
N PRO A 34 10.70 -7.15 -1.43
CA PRO A 34 9.78 -6.05 -1.72
C PRO A 34 8.33 -6.39 -1.34
N ILE A 35 7.55 -5.37 -0.99
CA ILE A 35 6.09 -5.48 -0.83
C ILE A 35 5.36 -5.61 -2.18
N GLY A 36 6.08 -5.37 -3.28
CA GLY A 36 5.67 -5.68 -4.64
C GLY A 36 4.72 -4.65 -5.24
N VAL A 37 3.69 -5.14 -5.93
CA VAL A 37 2.74 -4.31 -6.69
C VAL A 37 1.34 -4.37 -6.08
N SER A 38 0.51 -3.37 -6.36
CA SER A 38 -0.87 -3.33 -5.87
C SER A 38 -1.69 -4.54 -6.35
N LEU A 39 -2.57 -5.02 -5.47
CA LEU A 39 -3.60 -6.00 -5.81
C LEU A 39 -4.61 -5.39 -6.79
N PRO A 40 -5.39 -6.21 -7.52
CA PRO A 40 -6.43 -5.71 -8.41
C PRO A 40 -7.41 -4.76 -7.68
N ASN A 41 -7.73 -3.63 -8.30
CA ASN A 41 -8.59 -2.56 -7.75
C ASN A 41 -8.03 -1.84 -6.51
N TYR A 42 -6.75 -2.04 -6.20
CA TYR A 42 -5.96 -1.17 -5.34
C TYR A 42 -5.01 -0.34 -6.19
N TYR A 43 -4.63 0.81 -5.67
CA TYR A 43 -3.61 1.68 -6.24
C TYR A 43 -2.69 2.14 -5.13
N SER A 44 -1.39 2.28 -5.43
CA SER A 44 -0.37 2.67 -4.48
C SER A 44 0.47 3.79 -5.06
N MET A 45 0.72 4.83 -4.26
CA MET A 45 1.54 5.98 -4.62
C MET A 45 2.60 6.19 -3.55
N VAL A 46 3.82 6.53 -3.96
CA VAL A 46 4.84 7.00 -3.03
C VAL A 46 5.02 8.49 -3.29
N VAL A 47 4.77 9.30 -2.27
CA VAL A 47 4.67 10.77 -2.40
C VAL A 47 5.66 11.51 -1.52
N ASP A 48 6.02 12.72 -1.91
CA ASP A 48 6.81 13.67 -1.11
C ASP A 48 5.92 14.50 -0.15
N GLU A 49 6.53 15.44 0.58
CA GLU A 49 5.80 16.33 1.50
C GLU A 49 4.79 17.26 0.82
N PHE A 50 4.87 17.42 -0.51
CA PHE A 50 3.97 18.22 -1.33
C PHE A 50 2.86 17.39 -1.99
N LEU A 51 2.74 16.11 -1.61
CA LEU A 51 1.79 15.13 -2.17
C LEU A 51 2.01 14.85 -3.67
N GLN A 52 3.24 15.00 -4.15
CA GLN A 52 3.62 14.67 -5.52
C GLN A 52 4.29 13.29 -5.56
N CYS A 53 4.01 12.51 -6.61
CA CYS A 53 4.70 11.22 -6.80
C CYS A 53 6.21 11.43 -6.87
N VAL A 54 6.95 10.68 -6.05
CA VAL A 54 8.41 10.69 -6.11
C VAL A 54 8.93 9.99 -7.36
N THR A 55 10.18 10.29 -7.74
CA THR A 55 10.84 9.56 -8.83
C THR A 55 11.26 8.16 -8.36
N ILE A 56 11.32 7.20 -9.28
CA ILE A 56 11.79 5.84 -9.00
C ILE A 56 13.15 5.88 -8.26
N GLY A 57 13.21 5.20 -7.12
CA GLY A 57 14.41 5.10 -6.28
C GLY A 57 14.55 6.20 -5.23
N GLN A 58 13.65 7.19 -5.20
CA GLN A 58 13.55 8.15 -4.12
C GLN A 58 12.65 7.62 -3.01
N GLU A 59 12.99 7.97 -1.78
CA GLU A 59 12.16 7.70 -0.61
C GLU A 59 10.98 8.68 -0.55
N GLY A 60 9.86 8.20 -0.04
CA GLY A 60 8.64 8.98 0.16
C GLY A 60 7.64 8.19 0.99
N GLU A 61 6.48 8.77 1.25
CA GLU A 61 5.42 8.15 2.04
C GLU A 61 4.48 7.33 1.16
N LEU A 62 4.14 6.12 1.59
CA LEU A 62 3.24 5.23 0.86
C LEU A 62 1.78 5.58 1.16
N PHE A 63 1.03 5.83 0.10
CA PHE A 63 -0.42 6.05 0.11
C PHE A 63 -1.09 4.89 -0.63
N VAL A 64 -2.20 4.40 -0.11
CA VAL A 64 -2.96 3.29 -0.70
C VAL A 64 -4.40 3.72 -0.93
N GLY A 65 -4.84 3.65 -2.19
CA GLY A 65 -6.23 3.88 -2.57
C GLY A 65 -6.90 2.60 -3.07
N GLY A 66 -8.20 2.69 -3.33
CA GLY A 66 -8.99 1.63 -3.97
C GLY A 66 -9.97 0.93 -3.05
N VAL A 67 -10.45 -0.23 -3.51
CA VAL A 67 -11.68 -0.86 -2.99
C VAL A 67 -11.62 -1.27 -1.52
N GLY A 68 -10.42 -1.48 -0.97
CA GLY A 68 -10.23 -1.92 0.41
C GLY A 68 -9.96 -0.82 1.41
N VAL A 69 -9.91 0.45 0.98
CA VAL A 69 -9.73 1.59 1.90
C VAL A 69 -10.96 1.68 2.82
N PHE A 70 -10.70 1.68 4.12
CA PHE A 70 -11.73 1.80 5.15
C PHE A 70 -12.53 3.11 5.05
N ALA A 71 -13.69 3.15 5.71
CA ALA A 71 -14.48 4.39 5.81
C ALA A 71 -13.96 5.36 6.88
N GLY A 72 -13.03 4.93 7.73
CA GLY A 72 -12.51 5.70 8.85
C GLY A 72 -12.51 4.94 10.18
N TYR A 73 -11.98 5.62 11.21
CA TYR A 73 -11.95 5.12 12.57
C TYR A 73 -13.26 5.41 13.30
N LEU A 74 -13.89 4.38 13.88
CA LEU A 74 -15.18 4.49 14.55
C LEU A 74 -15.16 5.53 15.67
N GLY A 75 -15.99 6.57 15.55
CA GLY A 75 -16.13 7.64 16.54
C GLY A 75 -14.90 8.54 16.67
N ARG A 76 -13.97 8.49 15.70
CA ARG A 76 -12.71 9.24 15.69
C ARG A 76 -12.52 9.98 14.37
N ASP A 77 -13.42 10.92 14.11
CA ASP A 77 -13.39 11.76 12.91
C ASP A 77 -12.07 12.56 12.80
N ASP A 78 -11.51 12.95 13.94
CA ASP A 78 -10.23 13.65 14.05
C ASP A 78 -9.04 12.84 13.50
N LEU A 79 -9.07 11.52 13.69
CA LEU A 79 -8.05 10.61 13.14
C LEU A 79 -8.38 10.24 11.70
N THR A 80 -9.66 10.05 11.39
CA THR A 80 -10.12 9.71 10.04
C THR A 80 -9.71 10.78 9.04
N GLN A 81 -9.93 12.06 9.37
CA GLN A 81 -9.54 13.19 8.51
C GLN A 81 -8.03 13.36 8.36
N LYS A 82 -7.22 12.82 9.29
CA LYS A 82 -5.75 12.85 9.19
C LYS A 82 -5.21 11.69 8.36
N ALA A 83 -5.89 10.55 8.37
CA ALA A 83 -5.47 9.33 7.70
C ALA A 83 -5.96 9.24 6.25
N LEU A 84 -7.10 9.86 5.93
CA LEU A 84 -7.69 9.83 4.59
C LEU A 84 -7.38 11.11 3.82
N ILE A 85 -6.86 10.96 2.61
CA ILE A 85 -6.44 12.05 1.72
C ILE A 85 -7.13 11.89 0.37
N GLU A 86 -7.74 12.96 -0.14
CA GLU A 86 -8.39 12.99 -1.45
C GLU A 86 -7.42 13.56 -2.50
N ILE A 87 -7.17 12.80 -3.58
CA ILE A 87 -6.29 13.17 -4.68
C ILE A 87 -7.00 12.80 -5.99
N ASN A 88 -7.29 13.77 -6.86
CA ASN A 88 -7.98 13.57 -8.14
C ASN A 88 -9.30 12.77 -8.02
N ASP A 89 -10.15 13.13 -7.05
CA ASP A 89 -11.44 12.47 -6.74
C ASP A 89 -11.32 11.02 -6.21
N ASP A 90 -10.10 10.52 -6.00
CA ASP A 90 -9.82 9.23 -5.36
C ASP A 90 -9.44 9.42 -3.89
N LEU A 91 -9.89 8.50 -3.04
CA LEU A 91 -9.59 8.47 -1.62
C LEU A 91 -8.43 7.52 -1.31
N PHE A 92 -7.43 8.03 -0.60
CA PHE A 92 -6.23 7.31 -0.18
C PHE A 92 -6.12 7.23 1.32
N TYR A 93 -5.69 6.08 1.83
CA TYR A 93 -5.15 5.91 3.17
C TYR A 93 -3.64 6.24 3.17
N ARG A 94 -3.25 7.17 4.04
CA ARG A 94 -1.85 7.48 4.38
C ARG A 94 -1.34 6.42 5.37
N THR A 95 -0.37 5.60 4.94
CA THR A 95 0.06 4.40 5.69
C THR A 95 0.78 4.67 7.00
#